data_AF-F0WAU1-F1
#
_entry.id   AF-F0WAU1-F1
#
_cell.length_a   1.000
_cell.length_b   1.000
_cell.length_c   1.000
_cell.angle_alpha   90.00
_cell.angle_beta   90.00
_cell.angle_gamma   90.00
#
_symmetry.space_group_name_H-M   'P 1'
#
loop_
_entity.id
_entity.type
_entity.pdbx_description
1 polymer ?
#
loop_
_entity_poly.entity_id
_entity_poly.type
_entity_poly.pdbx_seq_one_letter_code
_entity_poly.pdbx_strand_id
1 'polypeptide(L)'
;MSNGEPNASDGLDKSTPPHLKLLATFFYALEFAMHALELYQQKTQFTSLKRSIEDSCKRTFTMDHLKQIYSIIPEAYCMYMERCGSTSDRSNSLVIKRKTIGVEDGETSSSRIDLFNFRVNHIVKEQLSHLRKQNVDEELLEEAMKEFEIQRGQLPIMRNSISESITLGTKPSAQQQPDDLDEELARVLARPVPQALQSLPTWLIDKVRKEEVSHSLATRKCENAVKKRIITTLPKLCDVLQGYAMVSRKSIFLMDQLVLKLVGVPLKDRLTDQIYLLDIMIPFWLNVISKDGKEYVKLNEKAKYKDVKTAIRKAVLTSL
;
A
#
# COMPACT_ATOMS: atom_id res chain seq x y z
N MET A 1 6.59 -32.22 -29.20
CA MET A 1 6.73 -31.82 -27.79
C MET A 1 6.41 -30.34 -27.75
N SER A 2 5.18 -29.99 -27.35
CA SER A 2 4.68 -28.61 -27.40
C SER A 2 5.18 -27.89 -26.16
N ASN A 3 6.17 -27.00 -26.32
CA ASN A 3 6.54 -26.04 -25.27
C ASN A 3 5.41 -25.02 -25.17
N GLY A 4 4.40 -25.30 -24.35
CA GLY A 4 3.38 -24.33 -23.99
C GLY A 4 3.99 -23.35 -22.99
N GLU A 5 4.27 -22.12 -23.43
CA GLU A 5 4.46 -21.02 -22.50
C GLU A 5 3.20 -20.92 -21.62
N PRO A 6 3.34 -20.75 -20.28
CA PRO A 6 2.19 -20.55 -19.42
C PRO A 6 1.51 -19.24 -19.83
N ASN A 7 0.38 -19.35 -20.52
CA ASN A 7 -0.41 -18.18 -20.90
C ASN A 7 -0.94 -17.53 -19.61
N ALA A 8 -0.70 -16.23 -19.44
CA ALA A 8 -1.15 -15.45 -18.28
C ALA A 8 -2.67 -15.57 -18.00
N SER A 9 -3.46 -15.94 -19.02
CA SER A 9 -4.91 -16.09 -18.97
C SER A 9 -5.40 -17.50 -18.58
N ASP A 10 -4.52 -18.48 -18.38
CA ASP A 10 -4.92 -19.89 -18.15
C ASP A 10 -5.70 -20.08 -16.83
N GLY A 11 -5.52 -19.16 -15.87
CA GLY A 11 -6.26 -19.12 -14.60
C GLY A 11 -7.53 -18.27 -14.58
N LEU A 12 -7.91 -17.63 -15.69
CA LEU A 12 -9.09 -16.75 -15.76
C LEU A 12 -10.34 -17.50 -16.24
N ASP A 13 -11.49 -17.14 -15.67
CA ASP A 13 -12.77 -17.73 -16.07
C ASP A 13 -13.09 -17.36 -17.54
N LYS A 14 -13.75 -18.27 -18.30
CA LYS A 14 -14.07 -18.05 -19.72
C LYS A 14 -14.88 -16.77 -19.95
N SER A 15 -15.79 -16.46 -19.01
CA SER A 15 -16.63 -15.27 -18.98
C SER A 15 -15.89 -13.98 -18.65
N THR A 16 -14.59 -14.02 -18.37
CA THR A 16 -13.81 -12.82 -18.04
C THR A 16 -13.75 -11.88 -19.26
N PRO A 17 -14.12 -10.60 -19.07
CA PRO A 17 -14.08 -9.59 -20.14
C PRO A 17 -12.69 -9.44 -20.79
N PRO A 18 -12.63 -9.05 -22.07
CA PRO A 18 -11.37 -8.88 -22.79
C PRO A 18 -10.40 -7.90 -22.13
N HIS A 19 -10.92 -6.81 -21.54
CA HIS A 19 -10.10 -5.82 -20.86
C HIS A 19 -9.41 -6.38 -19.60
N LEU A 20 -10.07 -7.26 -18.84
CA LEU A 20 -9.49 -7.94 -17.68
C LEU A 20 -8.47 -9.00 -18.07
N LYS A 21 -8.73 -9.73 -19.16
CA LYS A 21 -7.76 -10.65 -19.75
C LYS A 21 -6.49 -9.92 -20.16
N LEU A 22 -6.64 -8.76 -20.83
CA LEU A 22 -5.51 -7.89 -21.18
C LEU A 22 -4.77 -7.39 -19.93
N LEU A 23 -5.50 -7.01 -18.88
CA LEU A 23 -4.89 -6.55 -17.63
C LEU A 23 -4.07 -7.65 -16.93
N ALA A 24 -4.53 -8.90 -16.97
CA ALA A 24 -3.77 -10.05 -16.49
C ALA A 24 -2.53 -10.32 -17.34
N THR A 25 -2.61 -10.15 -18.66
CA THR A 25 -1.43 -10.21 -19.54
C THR A 25 -0.41 -9.13 -19.18
N PHE A 26 -0.86 -7.89 -18.93
CA PHE A 26 0.02 -6.82 -18.46
C PHE A 26 0.62 -7.11 -17.10
N PHE A 27 -0.13 -7.69 -16.17
CA PHE A 27 0.38 -8.07 -14.85
C PHE A 27 1.48 -9.13 -14.94
N TYR A 28 1.28 -10.16 -15.77
CA TYR A 28 2.31 -11.17 -16.03
C TYR A 28 3.60 -10.55 -16.59
N ALA A 29 3.47 -9.71 -17.62
CA ALA A 29 4.61 -9.02 -18.21
C ALA A 29 5.29 -8.06 -17.24
N LEU A 30 4.52 -7.40 -16.36
CA LEU A 30 5.05 -6.55 -15.30
C LEU A 30 5.88 -7.36 -14.29
N GLU A 31 5.36 -8.49 -13.82
CA GLU A 31 6.10 -9.38 -12.90
C GLU A 31 7.39 -9.91 -13.57
N PHE A 32 7.32 -10.31 -14.83
CA PHE A 32 8.52 -10.74 -15.54
C PHE A 32 9.56 -9.60 -15.68
N ALA A 33 9.13 -8.41 -16.12
CA ALA A 33 10.00 -7.25 -16.30
C ALA A 33 10.63 -6.77 -14.98
N MET A 34 9.85 -6.77 -13.89
CA MET A 34 10.35 -6.47 -12.55
C MET A 34 11.44 -7.43 -12.12
N HIS A 35 11.22 -8.74 -12.31
CA HIS A 35 12.19 -9.76 -11.96
C HIS A 35 13.50 -9.60 -12.75
N ALA A 36 13.39 -9.34 -14.05
CA ALA A 36 14.55 -9.10 -14.90
C ALA A 36 15.35 -7.87 -14.43
N LEU A 37 14.69 -6.73 -14.15
CA LEU A 37 15.36 -5.52 -13.69
C LEU A 37 16.02 -5.71 -12.31
N GLU A 38 15.36 -6.43 -11.39
CA GLU A 38 15.92 -6.76 -10.08
C GLU A 38 17.17 -7.64 -10.21
N LEU A 39 17.14 -8.65 -11.09
CA LEU A 39 18.30 -9.52 -11.36
C LEU A 39 19.52 -8.74 -11.87
N TYR A 40 19.30 -7.73 -12.72
CA TYR A 40 20.37 -6.86 -13.25
C TYR A 40 20.68 -5.65 -12.35
N GLN A 41 20.15 -5.62 -11.11
CA GLN A 41 20.30 -4.51 -10.15
C GLN A 41 19.92 -3.14 -10.74
N GLN A 42 18.98 -3.12 -11.69
CA GLN A 42 18.47 -1.91 -12.31
C GLN A 42 17.28 -1.36 -11.52
N LYS A 43 17.09 -0.04 -11.59
CA LYS A 43 15.93 0.60 -10.97
C LYS A 43 14.65 0.29 -11.76
N THR A 44 13.64 -0.17 -11.04
CA THR A 44 12.31 -0.53 -11.55
C THR A 44 11.43 0.72 -11.75
N GLN A 45 11.84 1.56 -12.70
CA GLN A 45 11.11 2.77 -13.09
C GLN A 45 9.97 2.45 -14.05
N PHE A 46 8.88 3.21 -13.97
CA PHE A 46 7.71 3.05 -14.83
C PHE A 46 8.07 3.18 -16.32
N THR A 47 8.99 4.07 -16.69
CA THR A 47 9.44 4.22 -18.08
C THR A 47 10.13 2.94 -18.60
N SER A 48 11.01 2.36 -17.79
CA SER A 48 11.71 1.11 -18.11
C SER A 48 10.75 -0.08 -18.16
N LEU A 49 9.87 -0.19 -17.17
CA LEU A 49 8.86 -1.25 -17.08
C LEU A 49 7.85 -1.14 -18.22
N LYS A 50 7.35 0.07 -18.51
CA LYS A 50 6.46 0.34 -19.63
C LYS A 50 7.07 -0.15 -20.93
N ARG A 51 8.31 0.22 -21.23
CA ARG A 51 8.99 -0.21 -22.46
C ARG A 51 9.06 -1.74 -22.54
N SER A 52 9.50 -2.39 -21.46
CA SER A 52 9.60 -3.86 -21.40
C SER A 52 8.25 -4.56 -21.57
N ILE A 53 7.17 -4.01 -21.00
CA ILE A 53 5.82 -4.57 -21.08
C ILE A 53 5.24 -4.36 -22.49
N GLU A 54 5.38 -3.16 -23.06
CA GLU A 54 4.90 -2.86 -24.42
C GLU A 54 5.61 -3.73 -25.47
N ASP A 55 6.92 -3.94 -25.29
CA ASP A 55 7.72 -4.82 -26.15
C ASP A 55 7.30 -6.28 -26.02
N SER A 56 6.94 -6.74 -24.82
CA SER A 56 6.48 -8.12 -24.56
C SER A 56 5.05 -8.35 -25.05
N CYS A 57 4.10 -7.49 -24.69
CA CYS A 57 2.68 -7.67 -24.99
C CYS A 57 2.26 -7.17 -26.37
N LYS A 58 3.11 -6.42 -27.08
CA LYS A 58 2.77 -5.75 -28.36
C LYS A 58 1.49 -4.90 -28.26
N ARG A 59 1.33 -4.23 -27.11
CA ARG A 59 0.17 -3.39 -26.75
C ARG A 59 0.66 -2.21 -25.90
N THR A 60 -0.03 -1.08 -25.98
CA THR A 60 0.32 0.11 -25.20
C THR A 60 -0.01 -0.07 -23.72
N PHE A 61 0.96 0.21 -22.86
CA PHE A 61 0.80 0.15 -21.41
C PHE A 61 0.76 1.55 -20.82
N THR A 62 -0.38 1.91 -20.25
CA THR A 62 -0.62 3.26 -19.72
C THR A 62 -0.53 3.28 -18.20
N MET A 63 -0.43 4.48 -17.63
CA MET A 63 -0.49 4.66 -16.18
C MET A 63 -1.82 4.18 -15.60
N ASP A 64 -2.91 4.23 -16.38
CA ASP A 64 -4.22 3.77 -15.92
C ASP A 64 -4.29 2.25 -15.81
N HIS A 65 -3.64 1.50 -16.71
CA HIS A 65 -3.50 0.04 -16.55
C HIS A 65 -2.75 -0.30 -15.25
N LEU A 66 -1.69 0.44 -14.92
CA LEU A 66 -0.99 0.26 -13.66
C LEU A 66 -1.88 0.55 -12.45
N LYS A 67 -2.70 1.61 -12.49
CA LYS A 67 -3.68 1.92 -11.43
C LYS A 67 -4.71 0.80 -11.26
N GLN A 68 -5.19 0.22 -12.36
CA GLN A 68 -6.15 -0.89 -12.32
C GLN A 68 -5.52 -2.14 -11.71
N ILE A 69 -4.31 -2.50 -12.14
CA ILE A 69 -3.52 -3.58 -11.53
C ILE A 69 -3.35 -3.35 -10.03
N TYR A 70 -2.95 -2.13 -9.64
CA TYR A 70 -2.77 -1.76 -8.24
C TYR A 70 -4.06 -1.83 -7.43
N SER A 71 -5.22 -1.54 -8.03
CA SER A 71 -6.50 -1.67 -7.33
C SER A 71 -6.86 -3.13 -7.05
N ILE A 72 -6.48 -4.06 -7.92
CA ILE A 72 -6.73 -5.49 -7.72
C ILE A 72 -5.82 -6.05 -6.62
N ILE A 73 -4.55 -5.64 -6.60
CA ILE A 73 -3.56 -6.20 -5.68
C ILE A 73 -2.66 -5.11 -5.04
N PRO A 74 -3.24 -4.21 -4.21
CA PRO A 74 -2.52 -3.06 -3.66
C PRO A 74 -1.35 -3.45 -2.73
N GLU A 75 -1.41 -4.62 -2.10
CA GLU A 75 -0.36 -5.13 -1.22
C GLU A 75 0.88 -5.63 -1.97
N ALA A 76 0.78 -5.88 -3.27
CA ALA A 76 1.86 -6.47 -4.07
C ALA A 76 3.02 -5.52 -4.36
N TYR A 77 2.76 -4.21 -4.30
CA TYR A 77 3.70 -3.19 -4.73
C TYR A 77 3.72 -2.00 -3.79
N CYS A 78 4.91 -1.42 -3.60
CA CYS A 78 5.07 -0.07 -3.10
C CYS A 78 5.57 0.83 -4.22
N MET A 79 4.98 2.02 -4.35
CA MET A 79 5.30 2.96 -5.43
C MET A 79 5.65 4.32 -4.84
N TYR A 80 6.65 4.97 -5.40
CA TYR A 80 7.08 6.31 -4.99
C TYR A 80 7.74 7.04 -6.16
N MET A 81 7.73 8.36 -6.13
CA MET A 81 8.39 9.16 -7.17
C MET A 81 9.87 9.32 -6.82
N GLU A 82 10.74 9.07 -7.79
CA GLU A 82 12.18 9.32 -7.69
C GLU A 82 12.61 10.34 -8.76
N ARG A 83 13.48 11.29 -8.39
CA ARG A 83 14.02 12.26 -9.35
C ARG A 83 15.09 11.57 -10.20
N CYS A 84 14.92 11.58 -11.52
CA CYS A 84 15.85 11.00 -12.48
C CYS A 84 16.33 12.07 -13.47
N GLY A 85 17.65 12.19 -13.67
CA GLY A 85 18.25 13.07 -14.67
C GLY A 85 19.48 13.86 -14.21
N SER A 86 20.36 14.18 -15.15
CA SER A 86 21.41 15.20 -15.01
C SER A 86 20.83 16.61 -15.20
N THR A 87 21.61 17.63 -14.88
CA THR A 87 21.24 19.04 -14.62
C THR A 87 20.26 19.74 -15.57
N SER A 88 19.99 19.22 -16.78
CA SER A 88 19.09 19.81 -17.78
C SER A 88 17.72 19.13 -17.93
N ASP A 89 17.53 17.90 -17.43
CA ASP A 89 16.29 17.13 -17.67
C ASP A 89 15.77 16.51 -16.37
N ARG A 90 15.14 17.34 -15.54
CA ARG A 90 14.58 16.90 -14.24
C ARG A 90 13.22 16.25 -14.46
N SER A 91 13.22 14.97 -14.83
CA SER A 91 12.00 14.18 -14.90
C SER A 91 11.79 13.40 -13.59
N ASN A 92 10.61 13.56 -12.99
CA ASN A 92 10.21 12.69 -11.88
C ASN A 92 9.75 11.36 -12.48
N SER A 93 10.43 10.27 -12.12
CA SER A 93 10.11 8.93 -12.58
C SER A 93 9.42 8.15 -11.47
N LEU A 94 8.30 7.51 -11.77
CA LEU A 94 7.61 6.64 -10.83
C LEU A 94 8.41 5.34 -10.67
N VAL A 95 8.85 5.04 -9.45
CA VAL A 95 9.52 3.77 -9.12
C VAL A 95 8.50 2.83 -8.49
N ILE A 96 8.53 1.58 -8.93
CA ILE A 96 7.63 0.51 -8.48
C ILE A 96 8.50 -0.57 -7.86
N LYS A 97 8.25 -0.95 -6.61
CA LYS A 97 8.99 -2.01 -5.92
C LYS A 97 8.04 -3.12 -5.52
N ARG A 98 8.48 -4.36 -5.67
CA ARG A 98 7.74 -5.52 -5.17
C ARG A 98 7.75 -5.54 -3.65
N LYS A 99 6.61 -5.96 -3.10
CA LYS A 99 6.46 -6.29 -1.69
C LYS A 99 6.07 -7.76 -1.58
N THR A 100 6.59 -8.41 -0.55
CA THR A 100 6.23 -9.79 -0.23
C THR A 100 4.78 -9.88 0.24
N ILE A 101 4.05 -10.86 -0.28
CA ILE A 101 2.65 -11.16 0.04
C ILE A 101 2.60 -12.54 0.73
N GLY A 102 2.78 -12.57 2.05
CA GLY A 102 2.68 -13.81 2.86
C GLY A 102 3.90 -14.11 3.73
N VAL A 103 3.99 -15.36 4.22
CA VAL A 103 5.04 -15.87 5.12
C VAL A 103 6.33 -16.14 4.35
N GLU A 104 7.46 -15.79 4.95
CA GLU A 104 8.70 -15.27 4.35
C GLU A 104 9.48 -16.13 3.32
N ASP A 105 9.09 -17.36 2.96
CA ASP A 105 9.99 -18.26 2.19
C ASP A 105 9.40 -18.96 0.94
N GLY A 106 8.17 -18.65 0.52
CA GLY A 106 7.48 -19.42 -0.54
C GLY A 106 6.85 -18.64 -1.70
N GLU A 107 6.93 -17.32 -1.71
CA GLU A 107 6.25 -16.52 -2.74
C GLU A 107 7.00 -16.57 -4.08
N THR A 108 6.35 -17.14 -5.09
CA THR A 108 6.86 -17.18 -6.47
C THR A 108 6.09 -16.20 -7.35
N SER A 109 6.66 -15.84 -8.49
CA SER A 109 5.91 -15.08 -9.52
C SER A 109 4.62 -15.80 -9.91
N SER A 110 4.63 -17.14 -9.95
CA SER A 110 3.45 -17.97 -10.22
C SER A 110 2.35 -17.77 -9.18
N SER A 111 2.68 -17.84 -7.88
CA SER A 111 1.68 -17.64 -6.83
C SER A 111 1.07 -16.23 -6.84
N ARG A 112 1.83 -15.22 -7.29
CA ARG A 112 1.34 -13.84 -7.45
C ARG A 112 0.38 -13.72 -8.63
N ILE A 113 0.68 -14.39 -9.75
CA ILE A 113 -0.21 -14.48 -10.93
C ILE A 113 -1.51 -15.20 -10.55
N ASP A 114 -1.41 -16.31 -9.82
CA ASP A 114 -2.58 -17.06 -9.35
C ASP A 114 -3.46 -16.22 -8.42
N LEU A 115 -2.85 -15.47 -7.49
CA LEU A 115 -3.57 -14.55 -6.61
C LEU A 115 -4.26 -13.42 -7.39
N PHE A 116 -3.59 -12.85 -8.39
CA PHE A 116 -4.17 -11.83 -9.25
C PHE A 116 -5.38 -12.38 -10.02
N ASN A 117 -5.21 -13.53 -10.68
CA ASN A 117 -6.29 -14.19 -11.42
C ASN A 117 -7.47 -14.56 -10.53
N PHE A 118 -7.20 -15.06 -9.31
CA PHE A 118 -8.23 -15.35 -8.31
C PHE A 118 -9.06 -14.09 -7.98
N ARG A 119 -8.41 -12.94 -7.77
CA ARG A 119 -9.11 -11.68 -7.49
C ARG A 119 -9.89 -11.16 -8.67
N VAL A 120 -9.35 -11.24 -9.87
CA VAL A 120 -10.07 -10.87 -11.10
C VAL A 120 -11.34 -11.71 -11.24
N ASN A 121 -11.23 -13.04 -11.08
CA ASN A 121 -12.38 -13.93 -11.14
C ASN A 121 -13.41 -13.62 -10.04
N HIS A 122 -12.96 -13.25 -8.83
CA HIS A 122 -13.86 -12.83 -7.75
C HIS A 122 -14.63 -11.56 -8.13
N ILE A 123 -13.95 -10.53 -8.65
CA ILE A 123 -14.58 -9.28 -9.09
C ILE A 123 -15.64 -9.55 -10.17
N VAL A 124 -15.30 -10.38 -11.16
CA VAL A 124 -16.23 -10.78 -12.24
C VAL A 124 -17.45 -11.50 -11.68
N LYS A 125 -17.25 -12.46 -10.76
CA LYS A 125 -18.34 -13.21 -10.12
C LYS A 125 -19.26 -12.32 -9.31
N GLU A 126 -18.69 -11.39 -8.54
CA GLU A 126 -19.46 -10.45 -7.73
C GLU A 126 -20.33 -9.56 -8.62
N GLN A 127 -19.75 -9.02 -9.70
CA GLN A 127 -20.46 -8.17 -10.65
C GLN A 127 -21.57 -8.92 -11.41
N LEU A 128 -21.29 -10.14 -11.88
CA LEU A 128 -22.28 -11.03 -12.47
C LEU A 128 -23.44 -11.34 -11.52
N SER A 129 -23.14 -11.59 -10.25
CA SER A 129 -24.17 -11.86 -9.23
C SER A 129 -25.05 -10.64 -8.96
N HIS A 130 -24.50 -9.44 -9.02
CA HIS A 130 -25.22 -8.19 -8.85
C HIS A 130 -26.18 -7.94 -10.04
N LEU A 131 -25.69 -8.10 -11.26
CA LEU A 131 -26.50 -7.93 -12.47
C LEU A 131 -27.63 -8.97 -12.58
N ARG A 132 -27.36 -10.24 -12.25
CA ARG A 132 -28.41 -11.28 -12.22
C ARG A 132 -29.50 -11.00 -11.18
N LYS A 133 -29.16 -10.42 -10.03
CA LYS A 133 -30.14 -10.00 -9.02
C LYS A 133 -31.01 -8.83 -9.49
N GLN A 134 -30.53 -8.04 -10.45
CA GLN A 134 -31.29 -6.96 -11.08
C GLN A 134 -32.18 -7.45 -12.24
N ASN A 135 -32.26 -8.77 -12.47
CA ASN A 135 -33.11 -9.40 -13.48
C ASN A 135 -32.81 -8.92 -14.92
N VAL A 136 -31.52 -8.69 -15.20
CA VAL A 136 -31.00 -8.29 -16.51
C VAL A 136 -30.90 -9.52 -17.43
N ASP A 137 -31.41 -9.41 -18.65
CA ASP A 137 -31.33 -10.46 -19.68
C ASP A 137 -29.87 -10.80 -20.03
N GLU A 138 -29.59 -12.06 -20.41
CA GLU A 138 -28.22 -12.56 -20.63
C GLU A 138 -27.46 -11.77 -21.74
N GLU A 139 -28.17 -11.24 -22.74
CA GLU A 139 -27.57 -10.41 -23.81
C GLU A 139 -27.15 -9.01 -23.31
N LEU A 140 -27.95 -8.41 -22.42
CA LEU A 140 -27.61 -7.16 -21.74
C LEU A 140 -26.52 -7.37 -20.68
N LEU A 141 -26.44 -8.58 -20.11
CA LEU A 141 -25.40 -8.99 -19.16
C LEU A 141 -24.01 -8.98 -19.82
N GLU A 142 -23.90 -9.53 -21.03
CA GLU A 142 -22.65 -9.53 -21.80
C GLU A 142 -22.20 -8.11 -22.16
N GLU A 143 -23.13 -7.22 -22.53
CA GLU A 143 -22.79 -5.84 -22.87
C GLU A 143 -22.38 -5.03 -21.63
N ALA A 144 -23.12 -5.15 -20.52
CA ALA A 144 -22.75 -4.52 -19.25
C ALA A 144 -21.40 -5.00 -18.71
N MET A 145 -21.02 -6.25 -19.00
CA MET A 145 -19.70 -6.78 -18.65
C MET A 145 -18.57 -6.27 -19.54
N LYS A 146 -18.85 -5.91 -20.81
CA LYS A 146 -17.85 -5.27 -21.67
C LYS A 146 -17.57 -3.84 -21.21
N GLU A 147 -18.59 -3.11 -20.77
CA GLU A 147 -18.49 -1.74 -20.27
C GLU A 147 -17.96 -1.62 -18.84
N PHE A 148 -17.97 -2.72 -18.07
CA PHE A 148 -17.48 -2.72 -16.71
C PHE A 148 -15.99 -2.33 -16.65
N GLU A 149 -15.66 -1.21 -16.03
CA GLU A 149 -14.27 -0.83 -15.75
C GLU A 149 -13.95 -1.00 -14.26
N ILE A 150 -12.79 -1.58 -13.95
CA ILE A 150 -12.29 -1.61 -12.57
C ILE A 150 -11.93 -0.19 -12.12
N GLN A 151 -12.33 0.16 -10.89
CA GLN A 151 -11.95 1.41 -10.24
C GLN A 151 -10.42 1.54 -10.19
N ARG A 152 -9.90 2.70 -10.58
CA ARG A 152 -8.47 2.96 -10.65
C ARG A 152 -7.91 3.18 -9.24
N GLY A 153 -6.88 2.43 -8.86
CA GLY A 153 -6.19 2.60 -7.58
C GLY A 153 -5.55 3.99 -7.45
N GLN A 154 -5.56 4.53 -6.23
CA GLN A 154 -4.89 5.79 -5.95
C GLN A 154 -3.38 5.59 -5.93
N LEU A 155 -2.70 6.08 -6.98
CA LEU A 155 -1.24 6.17 -7.02
C LEU A 155 -0.75 7.41 -6.27
N PRO A 156 0.54 7.46 -5.86
CA PRO A 156 1.15 8.67 -5.34
C PRO A 156 0.86 9.85 -6.29
N ILE A 157 0.19 10.88 -5.76
CA ILE A 157 -0.42 11.96 -6.55
C ILE A 157 0.68 12.78 -7.24
N MET A 158 0.66 12.81 -8.57
CA MET A 158 1.22 13.93 -9.35
C MET A 158 0.19 15.06 -9.35
N ARG A 159 0.51 16.19 -8.70
CA ARG A 159 -0.06 17.48 -9.11
C ARG A 159 0.84 17.99 -10.22
N ASN A 160 0.40 17.89 -11.47
CA ASN A 160 0.93 18.74 -12.53
C ASN A 160 -0.18 19.05 -13.54
N SER A 161 -0.25 20.34 -13.88
CA SER A 161 -1.09 20.98 -14.90
C SER A 161 -2.54 21.30 -14.50
N ILE A 162 -2.68 22.49 -13.92
CA ILE A 162 -3.90 23.29 -13.91
C ILE A 162 -4.38 23.38 -15.37
N SER A 163 -5.47 22.71 -15.70
CA SER A 163 -6.40 23.21 -16.72
C SER A 163 -7.47 23.96 -15.94
N GLU A 164 -7.55 25.26 -16.22
CA GLU A 164 -8.53 26.17 -15.65
C GLU A 164 -9.94 25.62 -15.85
N SER A 165 -10.62 25.37 -14.75
CA SER A 165 -12.08 25.40 -14.67
C SER A 165 -12.41 25.73 -13.22
N ILE A 166 -12.56 27.02 -12.99
CA ILE A 166 -13.06 27.60 -11.75
C ILE A 166 -14.46 27.02 -11.51
N THR A 167 -14.64 26.27 -10.44
CA THR A 167 -15.94 26.19 -9.76
C THR A 167 -15.71 26.26 -8.26
N LEU A 168 -16.12 27.40 -7.69
CA LEU A 168 -16.36 27.62 -6.27
C LEU A 168 -17.13 26.44 -5.68
N GLY A 169 -16.69 25.94 -4.53
CA GLY A 169 -17.44 24.93 -3.80
C GLY A 169 -16.73 24.39 -2.57
N THR A 170 -16.81 25.16 -1.48
CA THR A 170 -16.93 24.66 -0.11
C THR A 170 -15.73 23.89 0.49
N LYS A 171 -14.91 24.62 1.26
CA LYS A 171 -14.02 24.04 2.29
C LYS A 171 -14.84 23.38 3.40
N PRO A 172 -14.49 22.16 3.82
CA PRO A 172 -14.64 21.76 5.21
C PRO A 172 -13.35 22.11 5.96
N SER A 173 -13.51 22.88 7.03
CA SER A 173 -12.48 23.25 7.98
C SER A 173 -11.74 22.02 8.54
N ALA A 174 -10.42 22.01 8.38
CA ALA A 174 -9.51 21.28 9.26
C ALA A 174 -8.55 22.33 9.86
N GLN A 175 -8.74 22.63 11.14
CA GLN A 175 -7.90 23.51 11.91
C GLN A 175 -6.63 22.76 12.37
N GLN A 176 -5.50 23.48 12.38
CA GLN A 176 -4.13 23.20 12.90
C GLN A 176 -3.15 22.50 11.93
N GLN A 177 -1.95 23.01 11.60
CA GLN A 177 -1.20 24.22 12.00
C GLN A 177 -0.40 24.79 10.79
N PRO A 178 -0.44 26.11 10.51
CA PRO A 178 0.46 26.81 9.58
C PRO A 178 1.91 26.92 10.08
N ASP A 179 2.13 26.87 11.40
CA ASP A 179 3.42 27.18 12.05
C ASP A 179 4.57 26.23 11.68
N ASP A 180 4.32 24.92 11.54
CA ASP A 180 5.38 23.92 11.26
C ASP A 180 6.05 24.15 9.89
N LEU A 181 5.29 24.63 8.92
CA LEU A 181 5.79 24.90 7.58
C LEU A 181 6.62 26.17 7.57
N ASP A 182 6.13 27.23 8.21
CA ASP A 182 6.79 28.53 8.22
C ASP A 182 8.06 28.52 9.09
N GLU A 183 8.08 27.78 10.20
CA GLU A 183 9.25 27.66 11.07
C GLU A 183 10.36 26.79 10.46
N GLU A 184 10.03 25.61 9.90
CA GLU A 184 11.03 24.76 9.24
C GLU A 184 11.55 25.44 7.95
N LEU A 185 10.69 26.18 7.25
CA LEU A 185 11.08 26.97 6.09
C LEU A 185 12.06 28.10 6.48
N ALA A 186 11.76 28.84 7.55
CA ALA A 186 12.66 29.87 8.07
C ALA A 186 14.03 29.29 8.46
N ARG A 187 14.06 28.10 9.10
CA ARG A 187 15.30 27.39 9.45
C ARG A 187 16.11 26.96 8.23
N VAL A 188 15.47 26.50 7.16
CA VAL A 188 16.16 26.04 5.95
C VAL A 188 16.65 27.22 5.10
N LEU A 189 15.87 28.31 5.03
CA LEU A 189 16.29 29.54 4.33
C LEU A 189 17.47 30.24 5.04
N ALA A 190 17.55 30.17 6.38
CA ALA A 190 18.66 30.72 7.15
C ALA A 190 20.00 29.96 6.98
N ARG A 191 20.02 28.79 6.33
CA ARG A 191 21.26 28.02 6.12
C ARG A 191 22.15 28.73 5.09
N PRO A 192 23.48 28.83 5.33
CA PRO A 192 24.39 29.45 4.37
C PRO A 192 24.34 28.71 3.04
N VAL A 193 24.37 29.46 1.94
CA VAL A 193 24.38 28.88 0.59
C VAL A 193 25.77 28.27 0.35
N PRO A 194 25.87 26.96 0.05
CA PRO A 194 27.13 26.31 -0.27
C PRO A 194 27.86 27.03 -1.41
N GLN A 195 29.20 27.11 -1.35
CA GLN A 195 30.02 27.80 -2.37
C GLN A 195 29.74 27.31 -3.80
N ALA A 196 29.43 26.02 -3.97
CA ALA A 196 29.05 25.42 -5.25
C ALA A 196 27.73 25.93 -5.84
N LEU A 197 26.87 26.57 -5.02
CA LEU A 197 25.55 27.08 -5.41
C LEU A 197 25.49 28.61 -5.41
N GLN A 198 26.57 29.31 -5.07
CA GLN A 198 26.63 30.79 -5.05
C GLN A 198 26.55 31.43 -6.45
N SER A 199 26.87 30.67 -7.50
CA SER A 199 26.71 31.10 -8.89
C SER A 199 25.27 31.05 -9.39
N LEU A 200 24.34 30.48 -8.61
CA LEU A 200 22.93 30.35 -8.98
C LEU A 200 22.10 31.53 -8.43
N PRO A 201 21.01 31.92 -9.12
CA PRO A 201 20.12 32.97 -8.63
C PRO A 201 19.49 32.62 -7.28
N THR A 202 19.52 33.56 -6.33
CA THR A 202 19.01 33.37 -4.95
C THR A 202 17.54 32.95 -4.92
N TRP A 203 16.71 33.50 -5.80
CA TRP A 203 15.29 33.14 -5.91
C TRP A 203 15.06 31.65 -6.22
N LEU A 204 15.99 31.03 -6.95
CA LEU A 204 15.91 29.62 -7.33
C LEU A 204 16.32 28.72 -6.15
N ILE A 205 17.34 29.14 -5.39
CA ILE A 205 17.82 28.45 -4.19
C ILE A 205 16.72 28.46 -3.12
N ASP A 206 16.08 29.61 -2.89
CA ASP A 206 14.98 29.76 -1.94
C ASP A 206 13.74 28.96 -2.36
N LYS A 207 13.46 28.91 -3.67
CA LYS A 207 12.37 28.09 -4.22
C LYS A 207 12.61 26.59 -4.02
N VAL A 208 13.84 26.11 -4.25
CA VAL A 208 14.21 24.70 -4.01
C VAL A 208 14.11 24.36 -2.53
N ARG A 209 14.65 25.21 -1.66
CA ARG A 209 14.56 25.05 -0.19
C ARG A 209 13.11 24.97 0.29
N LYS A 210 12.24 25.83 -0.25
CA LYS A 210 10.80 25.82 0.05
C LYS A 210 10.12 24.53 -0.39
N GLU A 211 10.44 24.04 -1.57
CA GLU A 211 9.86 22.80 -2.10
C GLU A 211 10.36 21.57 -1.34
N GLU A 212 11.64 21.53 -0.95
CA GLU A 212 12.23 20.45 -0.15
C GLU A 212 11.61 20.37 1.25
N VAL A 213 11.44 21.51 1.93
CA VAL A 213 10.74 21.59 3.22
C VAL A 213 9.31 21.10 3.09
N SER A 214 8.59 21.56 2.05
CA SER A 214 7.19 21.16 1.81
C SER A 214 7.06 19.66 1.56
N HIS A 215 7.95 19.07 0.75
CA HIS A 215 7.95 17.63 0.46
C HIS A 215 8.33 16.81 1.69
N SER A 216 9.39 17.18 2.41
CA SER A 216 9.83 16.49 3.63
C SER A 216 8.73 16.47 4.70
N LEU A 217 8.05 17.61 4.90
CA LEU A 217 6.94 17.72 5.85
C LEU A 217 5.72 16.90 5.42
N ALA A 218 5.42 16.81 4.12
CA ALA A 218 4.32 16.00 3.62
C ALA A 218 4.55 14.50 3.85
N THR A 219 5.74 13.97 3.52
CA THR A 219 6.11 12.57 3.80
C THR A 219 6.07 12.28 5.29
N ARG A 220 6.67 13.16 6.11
CA ARG A 220 6.66 13.04 7.57
C ARG A 220 5.24 13.04 8.15
N LYS A 221 4.34 13.88 7.63
CA LYS A 221 2.94 13.94 8.06
C LYS A 221 2.19 12.65 7.75
N CYS A 222 2.38 12.06 6.56
CA CYS A 222 1.75 10.78 6.21
C CYS A 222 2.24 9.63 7.09
N GLU A 223 3.55 9.52 7.31
CA GLU A 223 4.12 8.50 8.20
C GLU A 223 3.61 8.66 9.64
N ASN A 224 3.57 9.90 10.13
CA ASN A 224 3.03 10.20 11.45
C ASN A 224 1.54 9.88 11.54
N ALA A 225 0.76 10.10 10.48
CA ALA A 225 -0.66 9.77 10.44
C ALA A 225 -0.90 8.24 10.51
N VAL A 226 -0.10 7.44 9.79
CA VAL A 226 -0.16 5.98 9.84
C VAL A 226 0.26 5.47 11.23
N LYS A 227 1.38 5.97 11.77
CA LYS A 227 1.83 5.64 13.14
C LYS A 227 0.78 5.99 14.18
N LYS A 228 0.21 7.20 14.11
CA LYS A 228 -0.88 7.68 14.98
C LYS A 228 -2.11 6.80 14.89
N ARG A 229 -2.50 6.35 13.69
CA ARG A 229 -3.63 5.43 13.50
C ARG A 229 -3.36 4.05 14.15
N ILE A 230 -2.16 3.51 14.00
CA ILE A 230 -1.77 2.25 14.64
C ILE A 230 -1.81 2.40 16.17
N ILE A 231 -1.15 3.42 16.71
CA ILE A 231 -1.04 3.67 18.16
C ILE A 231 -2.42 3.92 18.78
N THR A 232 -3.27 4.74 18.16
CA THR A 232 -4.62 5.05 18.68
C THR A 232 -5.56 3.83 18.70
N THR A 233 -5.32 2.82 17.86
CA THR A 233 -6.17 1.62 17.79
C THR A 233 -5.73 0.52 18.74
N LEU A 234 -4.51 0.59 19.31
CA LEU A 234 -3.97 -0.42 20.23
C LEU A 234 -4.85 -0.69 21.47
N PRO A 235 -5.44 0.31 22.15
CA PRO A 235 -6.32 0.04 23.31
C PRO A 235 -7.52 -0.83 22.94
N LYS A 236 -8.06 -0.65 21.73
CA LYS A 236 -9.17 -1.47 21.23
C LYS A 236 -8.72 -2.89 20.92
N LEU A 237 -7.52 -3.06 20.37
CA LEU A 237 -6.91 -4.38 20.16
C LEU A 237 -6.70 -5.12 21.50
N CYS A 238 -6.22 -4.43 22.55
CA CYS A 238 -6.10 -5.01 23.89
C CYS A 238 -7.45 -5.53 24.40
N ASP A 239 -8.53 -4.77 24.21
CA ASP A 239 -9.88 -5.17 24.65
C ASP A 239 -10.34 -6.45 23.92
N VAL A 240 -10.08 -6.56 22.62
CA VAL A 240 -10.42 -7.76 21.82
C VAL A 240 -9.56 -8.96 22.22
N LEU A 241 -8.25 -8.78 22.39
CA LEU A 241 -7.33 -9.85 22.81
C LEU A 241 -7.69 -10.38 24.20
N GLN A 242 -7.98 -9.49 25.14
CA GLN A 242 -8.37 -9.87 26.49
C GLN A 242 -9.71 -10.63 26.47
N GLY A 243 -10.70 -10.18 25.71
CA GLY A 243 -11.98 -10.87 25.54
C GLY A 243 -11.80 -12.27 24.93
N TYR A 244 -10.97 -12.39 23.90
CA TYR A 244 -10.66 -13.65 23.28
C TYR A 244 -9.95 -14.62 24.24
N ALA A 245 -9.02 -14.13 25.06
CA ALA A 245 -8.35 -14.91 26.08
C ALA A 245 -9.30 -15.44 27.17
N MET A 246 -10.24 -14.60 27.61
CA MET A 246 -11.28 -15.01 28.56
C MET A 246 -12.18 -16.12 28.01
N VAL A 247 -12.63 -16.00 26.75
CA VAL A 247 -13.51 -17.00 26.11
C VAL A 247 -12.77 -18.32 25.86
N SER A 248 -11.53 -18.22 25.38
CA SER A 248 -10.72 -19.39 25.02
C SER A 248 -10.15 -20.13 26.23
N ARG A 249 -10.14 -19.51 27.43
CA ARG A 249 -9.48 -19.97 28.66
C ARG A 249 -8.01 -20.37 28.44
N LYS A 250 -7.34 -19.67 27.52
CA LYS A 250 -5.94 -19.86 27.18
C LYS A 250 -5.19 -18.53 27.34
N SER A 251 -3.92 -18.61 27.67
CA SER A 251 -3.01 -17.46 27.75
C SER A 251 -1.89 -17.52 26.73
N ILE A 252 -1.78 -18.59 25.96
CA ILE A 252 -0.77 -18.75 24.91
C ILE A 252 -1.49 -19.08 23.62
N PHE A 253 -1.16 -18.33 22.57
CA PHE A 253 -1.77 -18.44 21.26
C PHE A 253 -0.72 -18.48 20.17
N LEU A 254 -0.95 -19.27 19.13
CA LEU A 254 -0.13 -19.20 17.92
C LEU A 254 -0.48 -17.92 17.15
N MET A 255 0.53 -17.17 16.69
CA MET A 255 0.35 -15.90 15.97
C MET A 255 -0.59 -16.07 14.77
N ASP A 256 -0.37 -17.08 13.93
CA ASP A 256 -1.21 -17.37 12.76
C ASP A 256 -2.68 -17.65 13.14
N GLN A 257 -2.90 -18.34 14.27
CA GLN A 257 -4.25 -18.61 14.72
C GLN A 257 -4.95 -17.36 15.25
N LEU A 258 -4.23 -16.44 15.88
CA LEU A 258 -4.79 -15.16 16.30
C LEU A 258 -5.21 -14.32 15.10
N VAL A 259 -4.36 -14.24 14.07
CA VAL A 259 -4.65 -13.48 12.85
C VAL A 259 -5.90 -14.01 12.14
N LEU A 260 -6.09 -15.34 12.13
CA LEU A 260 -7.26 -15.97 11.52
C LEU A 260 -8.54 -15.88 12.38
N LYS A 261 -8.43 -16.06 13.71
CA LYS A 261 -9.60 -16.22 14.60
C LYS A 261 -10.09 -14.94 15.26
N LEU A 262 -9.27 -13.89 15.35
CA LEU A 262 -9.70 -12.62 15.95
C LEU A 262 -10.67 -11.88 15.02
N VAL A 263 -11.84 -11.55 15.55
CA VAL A 263 -12.90 -10.80 14.86
C VAL A 263 -13.05 -9.43 15.54
N GLY A 264 -13.31 -8.37 14.75
CA GLY A 264 -13.50 -7.02 15.27
C GLY A 264 -12.20 -6.25 15.57
N VAL A 265 -11.09 -6.65 14.96
CA VAL A 265 -9.79 -5.98 15.05
C VAL A 265 -9.78 -4.70 14.19
N PRO A 266 -9.28 -3.55 14.70
CA PRO A 266 -9.30 -2.28 13.97
C PRO A 266 -8.46 -2.23 12.68
N LEU A 267 -7.36 -2.99 12.60
CA LEU A 267 -6.45 -3.06 11.44
C LEU A 267 -6.03 -4.52 11.21
N LYS A 268 -6.93 -5.32 10.63
CA LYS A 268 -6.73 -6.77 10.47
C LYS A 268 -5.51 -7.11 9.61
N ASP A 269 -5.21 -6.29 8.60
CA ASP A 269 -4.07 -6.41 7.68
C ASP A 269 -2.71 -6.14 8.36
N ARG A 270 -2.72 -5.45 9.51
CA ARG A 270 -1.52 -5.05 10.27
C ARG A 270 -1.49 -5.63 11.68
N LEU A 271 -2.29 -6.66 11.94
CA LEU A 271 -2.44 -7.22 13.28
C LEU A 271 -1.10 -7.72 13.87
N THR A 272 -0.24 -8.33 13.05
CA THR A 272 1.10 -8.75 13.48
C THR A 272 1.93 -7.56 13.95
N ASP A 273 1.99 -6.49 13.15
CA ASP A 273 2.68 -5.23 13.48
C ASP A 273 2.13 -4.61 14.78
N GLN A 274 0.80 -4.66 14.99
CA GLN A 274 0.17 -4.17 16.21
C GLN A 274 0.53 -5.01 17.45
N ILE A 275 0.63 -6.33 17.31
CA ILE A 275 1.01 -7.23 18.41
C ILE A 275 2.47 -7.01 18.80
N TYR A 276 3.38 -6.86 17.83
CA TYR A 276 4.77 -6.49 18.11
C TYR A 276 4.89 -5.15 18.81
N LEU A 277 4.09 -4.17 18.41
CA LEU A 277 4.08 -2.89 19.09
C LEU A 277 3.55 -2.99 20.52
N LEU A 278 2.56 -3.87 20.78
CA LEU A 278 2.08 -4.15 22.14
C LEU A 278 3.13 -4.84 23.01
N ASP A 279 3.94 -5.73 22.45
CA ASP A 279 5.08 -6.37 23.13
C ASP A 279 6.08 -5.31 23.61
N ILE A 280 6.39 -4.34 22.75
CA ILE A 280 7.29 -3.22 23.09
C ILE A 280 6.66 -2.28 24.13
N MET A 281 5.37 -1.97 24.00
CA MET A 281 4.69 -0.97 24.84
C MET A 281 4.26 -1.52 26.21
N ILE A 282 3.92 -2.81 26.30
CA ILE A 282 3.38 -3.45 27.51
C ILE A 282 3.97 -4.86 27.71
N PRO A 283 5.30 -4.99 27.81
CA PRO A 283 5.96 -6.30 27.92
C PRO A 283 5.58 -7.05 29.21
N PHE A 284 5.06 -6.36 30.23
CA PHE A 284 4.61 -7.01 31.46
C PHE A 284 3.29 -7.80 31.28
N TRP A 285 2.52 -7.52 30.22
CA TRP A 285 1.24 -8.18 29.94
C TRP A 285 1.30 -9.10 28.72
N LEU A 286 1.88 -8.64 27.61
CA LEU A 286 1.96 -9.40 26.35
C LEU A 286 3.42 -9.60 25.99
N ASN A 287 3.80 -10.84 25.62
CA ASN A 287 5.11 -11.14 25.04
C ASN A 287 4.97 -12.02 23.80
N VAL A 288 5.81 -11.80 22.79
CA VAL A 288 5.93 -12.69 21.62
C VAL A 288 7.14 -13.62 21.83
N ILE A 289 6.93 -14.92 21.70
CA ILE A 289 7.93 -15.96 21.93
C ILE A 289 7.99 -16.87 20.70
N SER A 290 9.17 -17.03 20.12
CA SER A 290 9.38 -17.94 18.99
C SER A 290 9.93 -19.28 19.48
N LYS A 291 9.24 -20.38 19.17
CA LYS A 291 9.66 -21.76 19.50
C LYS A 291 9.35 -22.69 18.32
N ASP A 292 10.31 -23.53 17.94
CA ASP A 292 10.18 -24.50 16.84
C ASP A 292 9.77 -23.83 15.49
N GLY A 293 10.33 -22.65 15.21
CA GLY A 293 10.03 -21.87 13.99
C GLY A 293 8.62 -21.25 13.97
N LYS A 294 7.91 -21.27 15.09
CA LYS A 294 6.54 -20.74 15.23
C LYS A 294 6.48 -19.67 16.31
N GLU A 295 5.72 -18.61 16.04
CA GLU A 295 5.57 -17.49 16.95
C GLU A 295 4.32 -17.64 17.81
N TYR A 296 4.50 -17.46 19.12
CA TYR A 296 3.46 -17.57 20.12
C TYR A 296 3.29 -16.25 20.86
N VAL A 297 2.06 -15.80 20.99
CA VAL A 297 1.68 -14.65 21.81
C VAL A 297 1.29 -15.17 23.18
N LYS A 298 2.05 -14.78 24.20
CA LYS A 298 1.80 -15.10 25.61
C LYS A 298 1.23 -13.90 26.34
N LEU A 299 0.05 -14.08 26.95
CA LEU A 299 -0.60 -13.13 27.83
C LEU A 299 -0.37 -13.50 29.29
N ASN A 300 -0.10 -12.51 30.13
CA ASN A 300 0.08 -12.69 31.57
C ASN A 300 -1.28 -12.67 32.29
N GLU A 301 -1.76 -13.85 32.71
CA GLU A 301 -3.03 -14.00 33.44
C GLU A 301 -3.03 -13.31 34.81
N LYS A 302 -1.86 -13.12 35.43
CA LYS A 302 -1.73 -12.51 36.76
C LYS A 302 -1.85 -10.98 36.71
N ALA A 303 -1.68 -10.38 35.54
CA ALA A 303 -1.79 -8.94 35.37
C ALA A 303 -3.27 -8.51 35.38
N LYS A 304 -3.61 -7.53 36.22
CA LYS A 304 -4.96 -6.98 36.24
C LYS A 304 -5.18 -6.14 34.98
N TYR A 305 -6.23 -6.47 34.22
CA TYR A 305 -6.50 -5.78 32.95
C TYR A 305 -6.74 -4.26 33.10
N LYS A 306 -7.21 -3.79 34.27
CA LYS A 306 -7.33 -2.35 34.56
C LYS A 306 -5.97 -1.63 34.50
N ASP A 307 -4.92 -2.28 34.99
CA ASP A 307 -3.56 -1.73 35.02
C ASP A 307 -2.98 -1.71 33.60
N VAL A 308 -3.23 -2.77 32.83
CA VAL A 308 -2.91 -2.84 31.38
C VAL A 308 -3.59 -1.72 30.61
N LYS A 309 -4.88 -1.49 30.84
CA LYS A 309 -5.66 -0.46 30.15
C LYS A 309 -5.19 0.96 30.52
N THR A 310 -4.67 1.14 31.73
CA THR A 310 -4.09 2.42 32.16
C THR A 310 -2.71 2.61 31.54
N ALA A 311 -1.89 1.56 31.53
CA ALA A 311 -0.57 1.56 30.92
C ALA A 311 -0.62 1.83 29.41
N ILE A 312 -1.51 1.16 28.65
CA ILE A 312 -1.64 1.40 27.21
C ILE A 312 -2.11 2.81 26.91
N ARG A 313 -3.08 3.35 27.67
CA ARG A 313 -3.54 4.73 27.44
C ARG A 313 -2.43 5.73 27.73
N LYS A 314 -1.66 5.52 28.79
CA LYS A 314 -0.50 6.35 29.11
C LYS A 314 0.55 6.27 28.01
N ALA A 315 0.89 5.07 27.56
CA ALA A 315 1.88 4.85 26.50
C ALA A 315 1.41 5.45 25.16
N VAL A 316 0.13 5.29 24.81
CA VAL A 316 -0.50 5.94 23.63
C VAL A 316 -0.40 7.46 23.72
N LEU A 317 -0.69 8.06 24.88
CA LEU A 317 -0.56 9.50 25.06
C LEU A 317 0.88 10.00 24.97
N THR A 318 1.87 9.21 25.41
CA THR A 318 3.30 9.56 25.30
C THR A 318 3.85 9.38 23.88
N SER A 319 3.25 8.51 23.07
CA SER A 319 3.69 8.19 21.70
C SER A 319 2.96 8.97 20.61
N LEU A 320 2.04 9.86 20.98
CA LEU A 320 1.24 10.72 20.07
C LEU A 320 1.71 12.17 20.09
#